data_AF-A0A6V8CSJ6-F1
#
_entry.id   AF-A0A6V8CSJ6-F1
#
_cell.length_a   1.000
_cell.length_b   1.000
_cell.length_c   1.000
_cell.angle_alpha   90.00
_cell.angle_beta   90.00
_cell.angle_gamma   90.00
#
_symmetry.space_group_name_H-M   'P 1'
#
loop_
_entity.id
_entity.type
_entity.pdbx_description
1 polymer ?
#
loop_
_entity_poly.entity_id
_entity_poly.type
_entity_poly.pdbx_seq_one_letter_code
_entity_poly.pdbx_strand_id
1 'polypeptide(L)'
;MVGRTPRVPHRVISVDAAPTDQPPPDSKEWLDIIRNQVDGNEAPFLNGLNRWLKVSWSDPSSDLLGVTRFEMDPNELMRRRRMQAPSGPVCIELHPILVDDPALLAHTFVHELLHAVGLTDHDNRHASLTEMIAPAPSLADSPVLMRLRSEVLDGQEIQGWTCTNCGTSWKRTTVSRPKRCPRCARSTVIPHEASSDDDIEKGS
;
A
#
# COMPACT_ATOMS: atom_id res chain seq x y z
N MET A 1 5.73 -35.48 -9.00
CA MET A 1 6.33 -34.23 -9.49
C MET A 1 5.31 -33.13 -9.32
N VAL A 2 5.44 -32.30 -8.28
CA VAL A 2 4.52 -31.17 -8.04
C VAL A 2 5.00 -30.03 -8.94
N GLY A 3 4.22 -29.70 -9.96
CA GLY A 3 4.51 -28.58 -10.86
C GLY A 3 4.54 -27.28 -10.06
N ARG A 4 5.72 -26.68 -9.94
CA ARG A 4 5.84 -25.28 -9.49
C ARG A 4 5.13 -24.44 -10.55
N THR A 5 4.00 -23.85 -10.19
CA THR A 5 3.44 -22.73 -10.94
C THR A 5 4.54 -21.68 -11.12
N PRO A 6 4.85 -21.25 -12.35
CA PRO A 6 5.81 -20.18 -12.56
C PRO A 6 5.32 -18.95 -11.79
N ARG A 7 6.17 -18.39 -10.92
CA ARG A 7 5.92 -17.07 -10.34
C ARG A 7 5.93 -16.10 -11.52
N VAL A 8 4.76 -15.56 -11.86
CA VAL A 8 4.69 -14.38 -12.72
C VAL A 8 5.57 -13.33 -12.04
N PRO A 9 6.58 -12.76 -12.71
CA PRO A 9 7.36 -11.69 -12.13
C PRO A 9 6.38 -10.58 -11.76
N HIS A 10 6.24 -10.30 -10.46
CA HIS A 10 5.54 -9.11 -10.01
C HIS A 10 6.35 -7.93 -10.57
N ARG A 11 5.86 -7.33 -11.65
CA ARG A 11 6.40 -6.06 -12.12
C ARG A 11 6.20 -5.09 -10.97
N VAL A 12 7.32 -4.67 -10.40
CA VAL A 12 7.36 -3.61 -9.40
C VAL A 12 6.80 -2.37 -10.09
N ILE A 13 5.76 -1.80 -9.50
CA ILE A 13 5.13 -0.59 -10.01
C ILE A 13 5.96 0.55 -9.46
N SER A 14 6.67 1.24 -10.35
CA SER A 14 7.45 2.42 -9.97
C SER A 14 6.48 3.54 -9.66
N VAL A 15 6.43 3.94 -8.40
CA VAL A 15 5.54 5.01 -7.93
C VAL A 15 6.27 6.33 -8.10
N ASP A 16 6.53 6.74 -9.35
CA ASP A 16 7.36 7.92 -9.58
C ASP A 16 6.66 9.19 -9.04
N ALA A 17 7.27 9.83 -8.05
CA ALA A 17 6.84 11.12 -7.52
C ALA A 17 7.96 12.16 -7.61
N ALA A 18 7.60 13.43 -7.53
CA ALA A 18 8.60 14.45 -7.25
C ALA A 18 8.98 14.41 -5.75
N PRO A 19 10.22 14.75 -5.38
CA PRO A 19 10.54 15.09 -4.00
C PRO A 19 9.60 16.19 -3.49
N THR A 20 9.36 16.20 -2.18
CA THR A 20 8.56 17.24 -1.53
C THR A 20 9.41 18.03 -0.54
N ASP A 21 9.21 19.35 -0.52
CA ASP A 21 9.78 20.25 0.48
C ASP A 21 8.85 20.42 1.70
N GLN A 22 7.65 19.83 1.66
CA GLN A 22 6.75 19.86 2.81
C GLN A 22 7.35 19.07 3.98
N PRO A 23 7.17 19.51 5.23
CA PRO A 23 7.59 18.71 6.37
C PRO A 23 6.77 17.40 6.43
N PRO A 24 7.38 16.28 6.85
CA PRO A 24 6.63 15.06 7.18
C PRO A 24 5.57 15.32 8.26
N PRO A 25 4.50 14.50 8.33
CA PRO A 25 3.45 14.68 9.33
C PRO A 25 4.01 14.54 10.75
N ASP A 26 3.54 15.41 11.66
CA ASP A 26 3.88 15.32 13.08
C ASP A 26 3.19 14.11 13.71
N SER A 27 3.96 13.29 14.43
CA SER A 27 3.46 12.09 15.10
C SER A 27 2.69 12.37 16.40
N LYS A 28 2.86 13.56 17.00
CA LYS A 28 2.42 13.82 18.37
C LYS A 28 0.92 13.58 18.59
N GLU A 29 0.07 14.20 17.77
CA GLU A 29 -1.39 14.07 17.89
C GLU A 29 -1.85 12.63 17.65
N TRP A 30 -1.26 11.95 16.67
CA TRP A 30 -1.57 10.56 16.36
C TRP A 30 -1.18 9.60 17.49
N LEU A 31 -0.01 9.81 18.11
CA LEU A 31 0.42 9.02 19.26
C LEU A 31 -0.50 9.21 20.47
N ASP A 32 -1.07 10.40 20.65
CA ASP A 32 -2.07 10.67 21.68
C ASP A 32 -3.40 9.96 21.38
N ILE A 33 -3.85 9.96 20.12
CA ILE A 33 -5.03 9.20 19.69
C ILE A 33 -4.81 7.70 19.90
N ILE A 34 -3.69 7.15 19.43
CA ILE A 34 -3.35 5.73 19.59
C ILE A 34 -3.34 5.36 21.08
N ARG A 35 -2.74 6.17 21.95
CA ARG A 35 -2.71 5.92 23.40
C ARG A 35 -4.08 5.79 24.03
N ASN A 36 -5.10 6.46 23.49
CA ASN A 36 -6.47 6.36 23.98
C ASN A 36 -7.24 5.16 23.42
N GLN A 37 -6.72 4.50 22.37
CA GLN A 37 -7.34 3.34 21.72
C GLN A 37 -6.68 2.02 22.06
N VAL A 38 -5.46 2.07 22.64
CA VAL A 38 -4.65 0.88 22.91
C VAL A 38 -4.27 0.70 24.37
N ASP A 39 -4.27 -0.56 24.81
CA ASP A 39 -3.76 -0.94 26.12
C ASP A 39 -2.21 -1.01 26.12
N GLY A 40 -1.58 -0.74 27.26
CA GLY A 40 -0.12 -0.77 27.39
C GLY A 40 0.51 -2.14 27.09
N ASN A 41 -0.26 -3.23 27.21
CA ASN A 41 0.21 -4.58 26.88
C ASN A 41 0.25 -4.85 25.37
N GLU A 42 -0.66 -4.24 24.59
CA GLU A 42 -0.68 -4.43 23.13
C GLU A 42 0.31 -3.48 22.43
N ALA A 43 0.62 -2.32 23.02
CA ALA A 43 1.54 -1.31 22.50
C ALA A 43 2.80 -1.15 23.37
N PRO A 44 3.69 -2.16 23.42
CA PRO A 44 4.82 -2.24 24.35
C PRO A 44 5.85 -1.11 24.19
N PHE A 45 5.89 -0.44 23.04
CA PHE A 45 6.88 0.60 22.74
C PHE A 45 6.30 2.01 22.81
N LEU A 46 4.98 2.15 23.01
CA LEU A 46 4.31 3.45 23.02
C LEU A 46 4.90 4.41 24.06
N ASN A 47 5.29 3.88 25.21
CA ASN A 47 5.91 4.66 26.28
C ASN A 47 7.33 5.09 25.88
N GLY A 48 7.50 6.40 25.68
CA GLY A 48 8.78 7.00 25.31
C GLY A 48 9.09 6.95 23.81
N LEU A 49 8.17 6.45 22.96
CA LEU A 49 8.36 6.38 21.50
C LEU A 49 8.72 7.75 20.90
N ASN A 50 8.06 8.82 21.34
CA ASN A 50 8.29 10.18 20.84
C ASN A 50 9.75 10.66 20.98
N ARG A 51 10.53 10.07 21.89
CA ARG A 51 11.96 10.37 22.04
C ARG A 51 12.82 9.74 20.94
N TRP A 52 12.38 8.61 20.40
CA TRP A 52 13.16 7.75 19.51
C TRP A 52 12.64 7.72 18.08
N LEU A 53 11.40 8.13 17.86
CA LEU A 53 10.74 8.13 16.57
C LEU A 53 11.28 9.28 15.70
N LYS A 54 11.66 8.92 14.48
CA LYS A 54 11.94 9.86 13.40
C LYS A 54 10.98 9.60 12.25
N VAL A 55 10.44 10.66 11.66
CA VAL A 55 9.58 10.58 10.49
C VAL A 55 10.23 11.36 9.35
N SER A 56 10.35 10.76 8.17
CA SER A 56 10.96 11.36 7.00
C SER A 56 10.24 10.96 5.72
N TRP A 57 10.44 11.72 4.65
CA TRP A 57 10.07 11.28 3.30
C TRP A 57 11.09 10.26 2.79
N SER A 58 10.61 9.22 2.10
CA SER A 58 11.45 8.26 1.40
C SER A 58 11.94 8.81 0.06
N ASP A 59 12.80 8.04 -0.61
CA ASP A 59 13.17 8.30 -2.00
C ASP A 59 11.90 8.26 -2.89
N PRO A 60 11.70 9.23 -3.80
CA PRO A 60 10.54 9.23 -4.70
C PRO A 60 10.48 8.07 -5.69
N SER A 61 11.53 7.26 -5.80
CA SER A 61 11.55 6.00 -6.56
C SER A 61 11.29 4.77 -5.68
N SER A 62 10.88 4.95 -4.42
CA SER A 62 10.58 3.85 -3.51
C SER A 62 9.27 3.15 -3.88
N ASP A 63 9.27 1.82 -3.89
CA ASP A 63 8.08 1.02 -4.18
C ASP A 63 7.08 0.97 -3.01
N LEU A 64 7.49 1.45 -1.83
CA LEU A 64 6.70 1.43 -0.60
C LEU A 64 6.08 2.80 -0.32
N LEU A 65 4.76 2.82 -0.06
CA LEU A 65 4.04 4.02 0.40
C LEU A 65 4.45 4.44 1.81
N GLY A 66 4.73 3.46 2.67
CA GLY A 66 5.17 3.66 4.05
C GLY A 66 6.03 2.49 4.48
N VAL A 67 7.00 2.74 5.36
CA VAL A 67 7.77 1.68 6.02
C VAL A 67 8.28 2.12 7.38
N THR A 68 8.17 1.23 8.36
CA THR A 68 8.75 1.36 9.70
C THR A 68 10.02 0.52 9.82
N ARG A 69 11.13 1.14 10.24
CA ARG A 69 12.42 0.49 10.44
C ARG A 69 12.91 0.69 11.86
N PHE A 70 13.11 -0.41 12.58
CA PHE A 70 13.82 -0.40 13.86
C PHE A 70 15.32 -0.51 13.60
N GLU A 71 16.13 0.33 14.24
CA GLU A 71 17.60 0.20 14.14
C GLU A 71 18.12 -1.02 14.90
N MET A 72 17.36 -1.47 15.90
CA MET A 72 17.73 -2.57 16.75
C MET A 72 17.52 -3.93 16.06
N ASP A 73 18.34 -4.92 16.43
CA ASP A 73 18.20 -6.26 15.90
C ASP A 73 16.88 -6.92 16.38
N PRO A 74 16.32 -7.88 15.61
CA PRO A 74 15.05 -8.50 15.94
C PRO A 74 15.00 -9.20 17.30
N ASN A 75 16.11 -9.78 17.77
CA ASN A 75 16.13 -10.52 19.03
C ASN A 75 16.06 -9.58 20.23
N GLU A 76 16.83 -8.48 20.20
CA GLU A 76 16.75 -7.48 21.24
C GLU A 76 15.42 -6.73 21.20
N LEU A 77 14.88 -6.42 20.01
CA LEU A 77 13.54 -5.82 19.89
C LEU A 77 12.47 -6.70 20.55
N MET A 78 12.50 -8.01 20.29
CA MET A 78 11.60 -8.98 20.93
C MET A 78 11.82 -9.09 22.44
N ARG A 79 13.07 -8.99 22.92
CA ARG A 79 13.36 -8.95 24.35
C ARG A 79 12.76 -7.72 25.00
N ARG A 80 12.88 -6.54 24.39
CA ARG A 80 12.30 -5.29 24.89
C ARG A 80 10.78 -5.30 24.87
N ARG A 81 10.16 -5.85 23.83
CA ARG A 81 8.71 -6.08 23.76
C ARG A 81 8.20 -6.82 24.98
N ARG A 82 8.86 -7.91 25.39
CA ARG A 82 8.50 -8.68 26.60
C ARG A 82 8.68 -7.91 27.90
N MET A 83 9.59 -6.94 27.93
CA MET A 83 9.87 -6.12 29.11
C MET A 83 9.10 -4.79 29.13
N GLN A 84 8.27 -4.51 28.13
CA GLN A 84 7.64 -3.19 27.92
C GLN A 84 8.66 -2.04 27.95
N ALA A 85 9.87 -2.31 27.44
CA ALA A 85 10.94 -1.33 27.34
C ALA A 85 10.88 -0.61 25.99
N PRO A 86 11.33 0.66 25.89
CA PRO A 86 11.31 1.40 24.64
C PRO A 86 12.01 0.65 23.50
N SER A 87 11.46 0.74 22.28
CA SER A 87 12.00 0.11 21.07
C SER A 87 13.41 0.55 20.71
N GLY A 88 13.90 1.66 21.28
CA GLY A 88 15.08 2.36 20.78
C GLY A 88 14.76 3.15 19.50
N PRO A 89 15.79 3.63 18.78
CA PRO A 89 15.60 4.39 17.55
C PRO A 89 14.74 3.64 16.52
N VAL A 90 13.74 4.34 15.98
CA VAL A 90 12.84 3.84 14.95
C VAL A 90 12.57 4.95 13.94
N CYS A 91 12.62 4.60 12.66
CA CYS A 91 12.35 5.51 11.56
C CYS A 91 11.07 5.09 10.84
N ILE A 92 10.18 6.04 10.55
CA ILE A 92 9.08 5.89 9.61
C ILE A 92 9.43 6.70 8.37
N GLU A 93 9.43 6.04 7.22
CA GLU A 93 9.60 6.67 5.92
C GLU A 93 8.28 6.63 5.17
N LEU A 94 7.83 7.79 4.66
CA LEU A 94 6.59 7.91 3.89
C LEU A 94 6.91 8.33 2.46
N HIS A 95 6.15 7.82 1.50
CA HIS A 95 6.35 8.14 0.10
C HIS A 95 5.84 9.56 -0.22
N PRO A 96 6.63 10.40 -0.93
CA PRO A 96 6.23 11.78 -1.23
C PRO A 96 4.97 11.89 -2.09
N ILE A 97 4.60 10.83 -2.83
CA ILE A 97 3.32 10.77 -3.58
C ILE A 97 2.08 10.99 -2.69
N LEU A 98 2.19 10.68 -1.39
CA LEU A 98 1.10 10.79 -0.44
C LEU A 98 0.72 12.25 -0.12
N VAL A 99 1.58 13.22 -0.45
CA VAL A 99 1.34 14.65 -0.19
C VAL A 99 0.03 15.13 -0.81
N ASP A 100 -0.31 14.63 -2.00
CA ASP A 100 -1.51 15.02 -2.74
C ASP A 100 -2.75 14.20 -2.35
N ASP A 101 -2.63 13.30 -1.38
CA ASP A 101 -3.71 12.44 -0.89
C ASP A 101 -3.72 12.38 0.65
N PRO A 102 -4.27 13.41 1.32
CA PRO A 102 -4.21 13.53 2.78
C PRO A 102 -4.87 12.37 3.52
N ALA A 103 -5.93 11.77 2.95
CA ALA A 103 -6.62 10.64 3.55
C ALA A 103 -5.75 9.38 3.50
N LEU A 104 -5.13 9.10 2.35
CA LEU A 104 -4.19 7.98 2.24
C LEU A 104 -2.93 8.21 3.07
N LEU A 105 -2.40 9.44 3.10
CA LEU A 105 -1.27 9.82 3.95
C LEU A 105 -1.54 9.52 5.42
N ALA A 106 -2.70 9.95 5.93
CA ALA A 106 -3.10 9.69 7.32
C ALA A 106 -3.22 8.19 7.59
N HIS A 107 -3.89 7.45 6.70
CA HIS A 107 -4.05 5.99 6.82
C HIS A 107 -2.70 5.27 6.86
N THR A 108 -1.82 5.55 5.90
CA THR A 108 -0.47 4.96 5.82
C THR A 108 0.36 5.35 7.03
N PHE A 109 0.32 6.61 7.45
CA PHE A 109 1.11 7.04 8.60
C PHE A 109 0.66 6.37 9.91
N VAL A 110 -0.65 6.24 10.14
CA VAL A 110 -1.19 5.53 11.29
C VAL A 110 -0.82 4.05 11.25
N HIS A 111 -0.86 3.40 10.09
CA HIS A 111 -0.39 2.02 9.92
C HIS A 111 1.06 1.85 10.38
N GLU A 112 1.96 2.73 9.92
CA GLU A 112 3.36 2.70 10.33
C GLU A 112 3.56 3.05 11.82
N LEU A 113 2.78 3.98 12.37
CA LEU A 113 2.81 4.27 13.80
C LEU A 113 2.37 3.07 14.64
N LEU A 114 1.37 2.30 14.21
CA LEU A 114 0.96 1.07 14.87
C LEU A 114 2.09 0.03 14.89
N HIS A 115 2.85 -0.09 13.80
CA HIS A 115 4.08 -0.87 13.81
C HIS A 115 5.11 -0.33 14.81
N ALA A 116 5.36 0.97 14.81
CA ALA A 116 6.35 1.62 15.69
C ALA A 116 6.03 1.46 17.18
N VAL A 117 4.75 1.42 17.57
CA VAL A 117 4.33 1.18 18.97
C VAL A 117 4.36 -0.29 19.37
N GLY A 118 4.61 -1.21 18.43
CA GLY A 118 4.83 -2.63 18.67
C GLY A 118 3.73 -3.56 18.19
N LEU A 119 2.71 -3.07 17.48
CA LEU A 119 1.71 -3.89 16.78
C LEU A 119 2.27 -4.29 15.40
N THR A 120 3.25 -5.19 15.41
CA THR A 120 4.02 -5.58 14.22
C THR A 120 3.28 -6.51 13.26
N ASP A 121 2.23 -7.18 13.73
CA ASP A 121 1.47 -8.16 12.95
C ASP A 121 0.24 -7.48 12.31
N HIS A 122 -0.05 -7.81 11.05
CA HIS A 122 -1.25 -7.35 10.33
C HIS A 122 -2.48 -8.19 10.67
N ASP A 123 -2.84 -8.24 11.95
CA ASP A 123 -4.03 -8.96 12.41
C ASP A 123 -5.31 -8.10 12.35
N ASN A 124 -6.44 -8.70 12.73
CA ASN A 124 -7.73 -8.00 12.75
C ASN A 124 -7.73 -6.79 13.69
N ARG A 125 -6.95 -6.82 14.77
CA ARG A 125 -6.87 -5.71 15.73
C ARG A 125 -6.12 -4.53 15.13
N HIS A 126 -4.99 -4.79 14.48
CA HIS A 126 -4.25 -3.80 13.72
C HIS A 126 -5.16 -3.16 12.65
N ALA A 127 -5.80 -3.96 11.80
CA ALA A 127 -6.69 -3.45 10.75
C ALA A 127 -7.85 -2.60 11.31
N SER A 128 -8.46 -3.03 12.41
CA SER A 128 -9.57 -2.30 13.06
C SER A 128 -9.11 -0.98 13.66
N LEU A 129 -7.90 -0.92 14.24
CA LEU A 129 -7.33 0.31 14.79
C LEU A 129 -7.01 1.31 13.68
N THR A 130 -6.37 0.87 12.59
CA THR A 130 -6.09 1.74 11.45
C THR A 130 -7.39 2.31 10.89
N GLU A 131 -8.39 1.47 10.64
CA GLU A 131 -9.69 1.92 10.09
C GLU A 131 -10.44 2.87 11.02
N MET A 132 -10.36 2.66 12.33
CA MET A 132 -11.01 3.53 13.32
C MET A 132 -10.31 4.90 13.42
N ILE A 133 -8.98 4.94 13.38
CA ILE A 133 -8.19 6.15 13.64
C ILE A 133 -8.01 6.98 12.36
N ALA A 134 -7.71 6.32 11.24
CA ALA A 134 -7.51 6.94 9.95
C ALA A 134 -8.03 5.97 8.86
N PRO A 135 -9.34 5.99 8.57
CA PRO A 135 -9.93 5.09 7.58
C PRO A 135 -9.30 5.28 6.21
N ALA A 136 -9.12 4.18 5.47
CA ALA A 136 -8.57 4.25 4.12
C ALA A 136 -9.56 5.00 3.20
N PRO A 137 -9.08 5.88 2.29
CA PRO A 137 -9.95 6.47 1.30
C PRO A 137 -10.50 5.39 0.36
N SER A 138 -11.69 5.64 -0.19
CA SER A 138 -12.19 4.81 -1.28
C SER A 138 -11.31 4.97 -2.52
N LEU A 139 -11.29 3.96 -3.39
CA LEU A 139 -10.54 4.02 -4.65
C LEU A 139 -10.94 5.22 -5.53
N ALA A 140 -12.18 5.70 -5.45
CA ALA A 140 -12.65 6.83 -6.26
C ALA A 140 -12.25 8.19 -5.65
N ASP A 141 -11.99 8.22 -4.34
CA ASP A 141 -11.66 9.44 -3.59
C ASP A 141 -10.15 9.64 -3.41
N SER A 142 -9.35 8.66 -3.86
CA SER A 142 -7.89 8.67 -3.73
C SER A 142 -7.20 8.81 -5.09
N PRO A 143 -6.64 9.98 -5.42
CA PRO A 143 -5.89 10.15 -6.66
C PRO A 143 -4.69 9.20 -6.76
N VAL A 144 -4.04 8.90 -5.62
CA VAL A 144 -2.90 7.98 -5.56
C VAL A 144 -3.35 6.55 -5.85
N LEU A 145 -4.40 6.03 -5.20
CA LEU A 145 -4.88 4.67 -5.47
C LEU A 145 -5.41 4.53 -6.90
N MET A 146 -6.03 5.57 -7.46
CA MET A 146 -6.44 5.58 -8.88
C MET A 146 -5.24 5.48 -9.83
N ARG A 147 -4.18 6.24 -9.54
CA ARG A 147 -2.93 6.21 -10.32
C ARG A 147 -2.27 4.84 -10.23
N LEU A 148 -2.05 4.34 -9.01
CA LEU A 148 -1.47 3.01 -8.78
C LEU A 148 -2.27 1.93 -9.48
N ARG A 149 -3.60 1.97 -9.40
CA ARG A 149 -4.46 1.02 -10.12
C ARG A 149 -4.24 1.11 -11.63
N SER A 150 -4.18 2.31 -12.20
CA SER A 150 -3.93 2.49 -13.64
C SER A 150 -2.59 1.86 -14.02
N GLU A 151 -1.52 2.14 -13.27
CA GLU A 151 -0.19 1.57 -13.49
C GLU A 151 -0.18 0.03 -13.34
N VAL A 152 -0.92 -0.54 -12.38
CA VAL A 152 -1.11 -2.01 -12.26
C VAL A 152 -1.72 -2.57 -13.54
N LEU A 153 -2.79 -1.93 -14.04
CA LEU A 153 -3.57 -2.41 -15.19
C LEU A 153 -2.77 -2.27 -16.49
N ASP A 154 -2.11 -1.15 -16.70
CA ASP A 154 -1.25 -0.87 -17.86
C ASP A 154 -0.03 -1.81 -17.87
N GLY A 155 0.46 -2.20 -16.70
CA GLY A 155 1.56 -3.15 -16.55
C GLY A 155 1.21 -4.62 -16.83
N GLN A 156 -0.07 -4.98 -17.02
CA GLN A 156 -0.47 -6.37 -17.30
C GLN A 156 -0.17 -6.78 -18.74
N GLU A 157 0.21 -8.03 -18.96
CA GLU A 157 0.35 -8.60 -20.31
C GLU A 157 -1.00 -8.63 -21.05
N ILE A 158 -2.05 -9.07 -20.36
CA ILE A 158 -3.40 -9.14 -20.91
C ILE A 158 -4.09 -7.78 -20.77
N GLN A 159 -4.43 -7.14 -21.88
CA GLN A 159 -5.03 -5.81 -21.93
C GLN A 159 -6.52 -5.79 -22.25
N GLY A 160 -7.12 -6.94 -22.54
CA GLY A 160 -8.57 -7.07 -22.66
C GLY A 160 -9.04 -8.49 -22.91
N TRP A 161 -10.34 -8.61 -23.22
CA TRP A 161 -10.98 -9.88 -23.51
C TRP A 161 -11.97 -9.79 -24.64
N THR A 162 -12.13 -10.90 -25.36
CA THR A 162 -13.15 -11.11 -26.38
C THR A 162 -14.04 -12.29 -26.01
N CYS A 163 -15.36 -12.11 -26.06
CA CYS A 163 -16.31 -13.20 -25.82
C CYS A 163 -16.46 -14.09 -27.06
N THR A 164 -16.26 -15.40 -26.90
CA THR A 164 -16.40 -16.35 -28.02
C THR A 164 -17.84 -16.56 -28.47
N ASN A 165 -18.81 -16.28 -27.60
CA ASN A 165 -20.22 -16.50 -27.89
C ASN A 165 -20.88 -15.34 -28.65
N CYS A 166 -20.52 -14.09 -28.34
CA CYS A 166 -21.16 -12.91 -28.92
C CYS A 166 -20.19 -11.95 -29.63
N GLY A 167 -18.90 -12.28 -29.69
CA GLY A 167 -17.87 -11.49 -30.36
C GLY A 167 -17.54 -10.14 -29.72
N THR A 168 -18.15 -9.79 -28.58
CA THR A 168 -17.87 -8.51 -27.91
C THR A 168 -16.47 -8.51 -27.31
N SER A 169 -15.69 -7.49 -27.63
CA SER A 169 -14.37 -7.22 -27.04
C SER A 169 -14.43 -6.02 -26.10
N TRP A 170 -13.66 -6.06 -25.01
CA TRP A 170 -13.57 -4.95 -24.06
C TRP A 170 -12.20 -4.88 -23.40
N LYS A 171 -11.77 -3.65 -23.10
CA LYS A 171 -10.50 -3.37 -22.41
C LYS A 171 -10.54 -3.88 -20.97
N ARG A 172 -9.36 -4.21 -20.45
CA ARG A 172 -9.17 -4.57 -19.05
C ARG A 172 -9.45 -3.37 -18.16
N THR A 173 -10.36 -3.55 -17.21
CA THR A 173 -10.69 -2.54 -16.19
C THR A 173 -10.45 -3.05 -14.76
N THR A 174 -10.17 -4.35 -14.58
CA THR A 174 -9.96 -5.00 -13.30
C THR A 174 -8.67 -5.81 -13.29
N VAL A 175 -8.05 -5.95 -12.11
CA VAL A 175 -6.86 -6.79 -11.92
C VAL A 175 -7.20 -8.27 -12.12
N SER A 176 -8.38 -8.68 -11.69
CA SER A 176 -8.87 -10.05 -11.85
C SER A 176 -9.48 -10.27 -13.24
N ARG A 177 -9.33 -11.50 -13.74
CA ARG A 177 -10.00 -11.97 -14.96
C ARG A 177 -11.53 -11.91 -14.79
N PRO A 178 -12.29 -11.41 -15.77
CA PRO A 178 -13.75 -11.36 -15.71
C PRO A 178 -14.32 -12.78 -15.70
N LYS A 179 -15.32 -13.00 -14.82
CA LYS A 179 -16.03 -14.29 -14.73
C LYS A 179 -17.04 -14.48 -15.86
N ARG A 180 -17.56 -13.39 -16.44
CA ARG A 180 -18.62 -13.39 -17.46
C ARG A 180 -18.43 -12.24 -18.44
N CYS A 181 -18.93 -12.43 -19.66
CA CYS A 181 -19.03 -11.37 -20.66
C CYS A 181 -20.03 -10.29 -20.20
N PRO A 182 -19.69 -9.00 -20.28
CA PRO A 182 -20.59 -7.91 -19.87
C PRO A 182 -21.84 -7.80 -20.75
N ARG A 183 -21.83 -8.33 -21.97
CA ARG A 183 -22.96 -8.26 -22.92
C ARG A 183 -23.90 -9.46 -22.86
N CYS A 184 -23.36 -10.68 -22.86
CA CYS A 184 -24.18 -11.91 -22.95
C CYS A 184 -24.12 -12.82 -21.72
N ALA A 185 -23.40 -12.42 -20.67
CA ALA A 185 -23.23 -13.15 -19.41
C ALA A 185 -22.62 -14.56 -19.51
N ARG A 186 -22.17 -15.02 -20.69
CA ARG A 186 -21.43 -16.28 -20.85
C ARG A 186 -20.02 -16.19 -20.27
N SER A 187 -19.50 -17.29 -19.75
CA SER A 187 -18.17 -17.37 -19.10
C SER A 187 -17.00 -17.52 -20.07
N THR A 188 -17.26 -17.84 -21.33
CA THR A 188 -16.22 -18.14 -22.31
C THR A 188 -15.66 -16.85 -22.93
N VAL A 189 -14.47 -16.48 -22.47
CA VAL A 189 -13.74 -15.27 -22.88
C VAL A 189 -12.29 -15.62 -23.19
N ILE A 190 -11.76 -15.04 -24.27
CA ILE A 190 -10.37 -15.19 -24.71
C ILE A 190 -9.62 -13.89 -24.34
N PRO A 191 -8.48 -13.97 -23.63
CA PRO A 191 -7.65 -12.80 -23.38
C PRO A 191 -6.94 -12.33 -24.65
N HIS A 192 -6.69 -11.03 -24.76
CA HIS A 192 -5.78 -10.49 -25.77
C HIS A 192 -4.78 -9.55 -25.11
N GLU A 193 -3.57 -9.53 -25.66
CA GLU A 193 -2.51 -8.59 -25.31
C GLU A 193 -2.79 -7.23 -25.95
N ALA A 194 -2.03 -6.20 -25.60
CA ALA A 194 -2.04 -4.95 -26.36
C ALA A 194 -1.52 -5.22 -27.77
N SER A 195 -2.25 -4.77 -28.80
CA SER A 195 -1.67 -4.66 -30.14
C SER A 195 -0.61 -3.55 -30.12
N SER A 196 0.57 -3.85 -30.64
CA SER A 196 1.70 -2.92 -30.83
C SER A 196 1.43 -1.75 -31.78
N ASP A 197 0.17 -1.58 -32.25
CA ASP A 197 -0.23 -0.58 -33.25
C ASP A 197 -0.88 0.68 -32.64
N ASP A 198 -1.15 0.72 -31.33
CA ASP A 198 -1.80 1.89 -30.68
C ASP A 198 -0.83 3.07 -30.38
N ASP A 199 0.47 2.93 -30.68
CA ASP A 199 1.48 4.00 -30.50
C ASP A 199 1.65 4.92 -31.73
N ILE A 200 0.93 4.68 -32.83
CA ILE A 200 1.03 5.48 -34.07
C ILE A 200 -0.17 6.42 -34.23
N GLU A 201 -0.55 7.20 -33.22
CA GLU A 201 -1.49 8.32 -33.45
C GLU A 201 -1.34 9.48 -32.45
N LYS A 202 -0.12 9.74 -31.97
CA LYS A 202 0.25 11.01 -31.33
C LYS A 202 1.54 11.55 -31.94
N GLY A 203 1.45 11.96 -33.20
CA GLY A 203 2.57 12.54 -33.93
C GLY A 203 2.16 13.00 -35.33
N SER A 204 1.24 13.95 -35.42
CA SER A 204 1.04 14.82 -36.59
C SER A 204 0.39 16.12 -36.16
#